data_AF-A0A2V1D331-F1
#
_entry.id   AF-A0A2V1D331-F1
#
_cell.length_a   1.000
_cell.length_b   1.000
_cell.length_c   1.000
_cell.angle_alpha   90.00
_cell.angle_beta   90.00
_cell.angle_gamma   90.00
#
_symmetry.space_group_name_H-M   'P 1'
#
loop_
_entity.id
_entity.type
_entity.pdbx_description
1 polymer ?
#
loop_
_entity_poly.entity_id
_entity_poly.type
_entity_poly.pdbx_seq_one_letter_code
_entity_poly.pdbx_strand_id
1 'polypeptide(L)'
;VEQLTSGTQQVFTATNALGLGVDAPMIRAVIYVGAVRKARHYAQESGRVGWDGQASEAIIMRGFWRNRRGITAVLFPKDAEEEMMELIGGDGCIREVLDGAMDGR
;
A
#
# COMPACT_ATOMS: atom_id res chain seq x y z
N VAL A 1 5.95 -15.22 11.72
CA VAL A 1 4.59 -15.53 11.21
C VAL A 1 3.67 -15.94 12.35
N GLU A 2 4.04 -16.90 13.20
CA GLU A 2 3.19 -17.30 14.35
C GLU A 2 2.74 -16.15 15.24
N GLN A 3 3.63 -15.21 15.60
CA GLN A 3 3.26 -14.05 16.41
C GLN A 3 2.22 -13.11 15.74
N LEU A 4 2.18 -13.11 14.40
CA LEU A 4 1.23 -12.35 13.57
C LEU A 4 -0.11 -13.08 13.50
N THR A 5 -0.08 -14.38 13.26
CA THR A 5 -1.30 -15.19 13.15
C THR A 5 -1.95 -15.46 14.50
N SER A 6 -1.18 -15.45 15.60
CA SER A 6 -1.69 -15.57 16.97
C SER A 6 -2.27 -14.27 17.56
N GLY A 7 -2.03 -13.13 16.90
CA GLY A 7 -2.48 -11.81 17.39
C GLY A 7 -1.74 -11.30 18.62
N THR A 8 -0.64 -11.93 19.04
CA THR A 8 0.15 -11.52 20.22
C THR A 8 0.94 -10.23 19.99
N GLN A 9 1.19 -9.90 18.73
CA GLN A 9 1.90 -8.69 18.32
C GLN A 9 0.99 -7.91 17.37
N GLN A 10 0.90 -6.60 17.56
CA GLN A 10 -0.06 -5.74 16.84
C GLN A 10 0.51 -5.15 15.54
N VAL A 11 1.83 -4.98 15.49
CA VAL A 11 2.52 -4.35 14.36
C VAL A 11 3.71 -5.20 13.94
N PHE A 12 3.84 -5.38 12.63
CA PHE A 12 4.94 -6.11 12.00
C PHE A 12 5.43 -5.33 10.80
N THR A 13 6.72 -5.45 10.52
CA THR A 13 7.37 -4.85 9.37
C THR A 13 7.85 -5.95 8.43
N ALA A 14 7.64 -5.77 7.13
CA ALA A 14 8.13 -6.69 6.12
C ALA A 14 8.60 -5.91 4.88
N THR A 15 9.60 -6.44 4.17
CA THR A 15 10.17 -5.83 2.95
C THR A 15 9.52 -6.34 1.67
N ASN A 16 8.88 -7.51 1.73
CA ASN A 16 7.79 -7.91 0.84
C ASN A 16 6.58 -8.20 1.74
N ALA A 17 5.36 -8.06 1.24
CA ALA A 17 4.24 -8.59 2.00
C ALA A 17 4.33 -10.11 2.02
N LEU A 18 5.01 -10.65 3.03
CA LEU A 18 4.91 -11.99 3.59
C LEU A 18 4.42 -13.09 2.62
N GLY A 19 5.12 -13.30 1.49
CA GLY A 19 4.99 -14.47 0.60
C GLY A 19 3.58 -15.01 0.26
N LEU A 20 3.50 -16.10 -0.49
CA LEU A 20 2.24 -16.84 -0.64
C LEU A 20 1.99 -17.65 0.63
N GLY A 21 0.81 -17.55 1.25
CA GLY A 21 0.38 -18.45 2.33
C GLY A 21 0.41 -17.91 3.77
N VAL A 22 0.66 -16.62 4.00
CA VAL A 22 0.38 -16.02 5.32
C VAL A 22 -1.11 -15.66 5.40
N ASP A 23 -1.87 -16.57 6.00
CA ASP A 23 -3.28 -16.39 6.35
C ASP A 23 -3.38 -15.75 7.74
N ALA A 24 -3.56 -14.43 7.75
CA ALA A 24 -3.70 -13.63 8.96
C ALA A 24 -4.98 -12.78 8.80
N PRO A 25 -6.17 -13.38 8.93
CA PRO A 25 -7.44 -12.70 8.68
C PRO A 25 -7.67 -11.53 9.66
N MET A 26 -6.89 -11.47 10.73
CA MET A 26 -6.92 -10.43 11.76
C MET A 26 -6.20 -9.13 11.36
N ILE A 27 -5.51 -9.06 10.21
CA ILE A 27 -4.81 -7.83 9.79
C ILE A 27 -5.82 -6.78 9.33
N ARG A 28 -5.81 -5.62 9.99
CA ARG A 28 -6.73 -4.50 9.71
C ARG A 28 -6.15 -3.40 8.86
N ALA A 29 -4.82 -3.28 8.79
CA ALA A 29 -4.18 -2.29 7.97
C ALA A 29 -2.87 -2.80 7.36
N VAL A 30 -2.60 -2.38 6.12
CA VAL A 30 -1.27 -2.45 5.50
C VAL A 30 -0.78 -1.03 5.28
N ILE A 31 0.42 -0.73 5.79
CA ILE A 31 1.04 0.59 5.68
C ILE A 31 2.30 0.47 4.82
N TYR A 32 2.31 1.14 3.68
CA TYR A 32 3.45 1.23 2.80
C TYR A 32 4.34 2.39 3.23
N VAL A 33 5.50 2.06 3.77
CA VAL A 33 6.51 3.03 4.20
C VAL A 33 7.64 3.03 3.18
N GLY A 34 7.71 4.11 2.38
CA GLY A 34 8.74 4.27 1.34
C GLY A 34 8.21 4.04 -0.07
N ALA A 35 9.10 3.60 -0.98
CA ALA A 35 8.81 3.58 -2.41
C ALA A 35 8.00 2.35 -2.84
N VAL A 36 6.73 2.57 -3.19
CA VAL A 36 5.89 1.61 -3.90
C VAL A 36 6.00 1.90 -5.39
N ARG A 37 6.44 0.91 -6.16
CA ARG A 37 6.82 1.11 -7.58
C ARG A 37 5.82 0.57 -8.58
N LYS A 38 5.01 -0.41 -8.19
CA LYS A 38 4.14 -1.16 -9.11
C LYS A 38 2.74 -1.27 -8.54
N ALA A 39 1.73 -0.91 -9.32
CA ALA A 39 0.33 -1.00 -8.91
C ALA A 39 -0.08 -2.44 -8.61
N ARG A 40 0.43 -3.43 -9.38
CA ARG A 40 0.16 -4.86 -9.15
C ARG A 40 0.69 -5.36 -7.81
N HIS A 41 1.86 -4.87 -7.37
CA HIS A 41 2.37 -5.21 -6.04
C HIS A 41 1.48 -4.60 -4.97
N TYR A 42 1.13 -3.33 -5.10
CA TYR A 42 0.17 -2.69 -4.18
C TYR A 42 -1.14 -3.50 -4.09
N ALA A 43 -1.72 -3.91 -5.23
CA ALA A 43 -2.95 -4.69 -5.25
C ALA A 43 -2.81 -6.04 -4.52
N GLN A 44 -1.72 -6.79 -4.77
CA GLN A 44 -1.47 -8.07 -4.10
C GLN A 44 -1.26 -7.90 -2.59
N GLU A 45 -0.50 -6.89 -2.18
CA GLU A 45 -0.12 -6.68 -0.80
C GLU A 45 -1.28 -6.11 0.03
N SER A 46 -2.06 -5.19 -0.54
CA SER A 46 -3.25 -4.60 0.09
C SER A 46 -4.40 -5.60 0.18
N GLY A 47 -4.50 -6.56 -0.75
CA GLY A 47 -5.50 -7.64 -0.71
C GLY A 47 -5.35 -8.62 0.46
N ARG A 48 -4.39 -8.42 1.36
CA ARG A 48 -4.18 -9.24 2.57
C ARG A 48 -5.04 -8.83 3.76
N VAL A 49 -5.71 -7.69 3.70
CA VAL A 49 -6.57 -7.19 4.77
C VAL A 49 -8.05 -7.37 4.43
N GLY A 50 -8.92 -7.40 5.44
CA GLY A 50 -10.37 -7.43 5.23
C GLY A 50 -10.94 -8.75 4.69
N TRP A 51 -10.22 -9.87 4.80
CA TRP A 51 -10.72 -11.20 4.43
C TRP A 51 -11.96 -11.63 5.25
N ASP A 52 -12.11 -11.07 6.45
CA ASP A 52 -13.24 -11.25 7.35
C ASP A 52 -14.45 -10.36 6.99
N GLY A 53 -14.36 -9.58 5.90
CA GLY A 53 -15.40 -8.64 5.48
C GLY A 53 -15.54 -7.41 6.38
N GLN A 54 -14.70 -7.28 7.41
CA GLN A 54 -14.67 -6.09 8.26
C GLN A 54 -13.87 -4.96 7.60
N ALA A 55 -14.15 -3.73 8.01
CA ALA A 55 -13.43 -2.56 7.53
C ALA A 55 -11.92 -2.71 7.74
N SER A 56 -11.16 -2.36 6.70
CA SER A 56 -9.71 -2.43 6.68
C SER A 56 -9.13 -1.34 5.78
N GLU A 57 -7.85 -1.03 5.95
CA GLU A 57 -7.19 0.07 5.28
C GLU A 57 -5.89 -0.34 4.58
N ALA A 58 -5.64 0.26 3.42
CA ALA A 58 -4.35 0.21 2.75
C ALA A 58 -3.84 1.66 2.62
N ILE A 59 -2.71 1.95 3.26
CA ILE A 59 -2.25 3.32 3.49
C ILE A 59 -0.87 3.49 2.87
N ILE A 60 -0.73 4.41 1.92
CA ILE A 60 0.58 4.81 1.37
C ILE A 60 1.07 6.06 2.09
N MET A 61 2.20 5.96 2.78
CA MET A 61 2.86 7.12 3.38
C MET A 61 3.71 7.85 2.33
N ARG A 62 3.33 9.09 2.02
CA ARG A 62 4.08 9.96 1.10
C ARG A 62 4.96 10.92 1.89
N GLY A 63 6.25 10.97 1.53
CA GLY A 63 7.18 11.96 2.07
C GLY A 63 7.03 13.30 1.37
N PHE A 64 7.12 14.40 2.10
CA PHE A 64 7.21 15.74 1.53
C PHE A 64 8.17 16.62 2.33
N TRP A 65 8.84 17.53 1.65
CA TRP A 65 9.61 18.60 2.25
C TRP A 65 8.71 19.84 2.40
N ARG A 66 8.79 20.50 3.55
CA ARG A 66 8.04 21.73 3.83
C ARG A 66 8.97 22.77 4.43
N ASN A 67 8.86 24.00 3.95
CA ASN A 67 9.48 25.18 4.57
C ASN A 67 8.40 26.15 5.07
N ARG A 68 8.81 27.34 5.53
CA ARG A 68 7.90 28.38 6.03
C ARG A 68 6.85 28.86 5.00
N ARG A 69 7.09 28.66 3.69
CA ARG A 69 6.19 29.05 2.58
C ARG A 69 5.27 27.92 2.12
N GLY A 70 5.44 26.69 2.62
CA GLY A 70 4.62 25.54 2.24
C GLY A 70 5.43 24.33 1.79
N ILE A 71 4.78 23.39 1.12
CA ILE A 71 5.40 22.18 0.58
C ILE A 71 6.33 22.57 -0.56
N THR A 72 7.59 22.14 -0.48
CA THR A 72 8.64 22.45 -1.47
C THR A 72 8.95 21.29 -2.39
N ALA A 73 8.68 20.06 -1.95
CA ALA A 73 8.85 18.86 -2.75
C ALA A 73 8.00 17.74 -2.19
N VAL A 74 7.42 16.92 -3.07
CA VAL A 74 6.82 15.64 -2.72
C VAL A 74 7.77 14.56 -3.23
N LEU A 75 8.08 13.58 -2.40
CA LEU A 75 8.94 12.46 -2.78
C LEU A 75 8.08 11.43 -3.51
N PHE A 76 8.31 11.31 -4.81
CA PHE A 76 7.81 10.21 -5.62
C PHE A 76 8.98 9.30 -6.03
N PRO A 77 8.78 7.97 -6.11
CA PRO A 77 9.76 7.08 -6.72
C PRO A 77 9.89 7.42 -8.21
N LYS A 78 11.09 7.78 -8.67
CA LYS A 78 11.33 8.13 -10.09
C LYS A 78 11.22 6.92 -11.02
N ASP A 79 11.29 5.72 -10.45
CA ASP A 79 11.26 4.42 -11.10
C ASP A 79 9.93 3.67 -10.85
N ALA A 80 8.88 4.40 -10.45
CA ALA A 80 7.53 3.85 -10.39
C ALA A 80 6.91 3.75 -11.80
N GLU A 81 6.09 2.72 -11.99
CA GLU A 81 5.26 2.53 -13.18
C GLU A 81 4.18 3.63 -13.29
N GLU A 82 3.67 3.87 -14.49
CA GLU A 82 2.76 4.98 -14.80
C GLU A 82 1.48 4.92 -13.96
N GLU A 83 0.88 3.72 -13.86
CA GLU A 83 -0.32 3.47 -13.08
C GLU A 83 -0.08 3.67 -11.58
N MET A 84 1.13 3.38 -11.09
CA MET A 84 1.50 3.65 -9.71
C MET A 84 1.66 5.16 -9.47
N MET A 85 2.21 5.89 -10.43
CA MET A 85 2.32 7.35 -10.35
C MET A 85 0.95 8.02 -10.34
N GLU A 86 0.01 7.54 -11.15
CA GLU A 86 -1.38 8.00 -11.14
C GLU A 86 -2.07 7.72 -9.79
N LEU A 87 -1.91 6.50 -9.26
CA LEU A 87 -2.45 6.10 -7.97
C LEU A 87 -1.94 7.00 -6.83
N ILE A 88 -0.62 7.21 -6.77
CA ILE A 88 0.00 8.06 -5.73
C ILE A 88 -0.30 9.54 -5.98
N GLY A 89 -0.52 9.97 -7.23
CA GLY A 89 -0.91 11.33 -7.59
C GLY A 89 -2.18 11.75 -6.86
N GLY A 90 -3.19 10.87 -6.86
CA GLY A 90 -4.44 11.08 -6.13
C GLY A 90 -5.40 12.04 -6.84
N ASP A 91 -5.23 12.22 -8.15
CA ASP A 91 -6.09 13.07 -8.99
C ASP A 91 -7.43 12.38 -9.34
N GLY A 92 -7.63 11.13 -8.91
CA GLY A 92 -8.81 10.32 -9.19
C GLY A 92 -9.10 9.25 -8.13
N CYS A 93 -10.10 8.42 -8.41
CA CYS A 93 -10.45 7.29 -7.55
C CYS A 93 -9.35 6.22 -7.63
N ILE A 94 -8.67 5.94 -6.51
CA ILE A 94 -7.63 4.89 -6.44
C ILE A 94 -8.13 3.54 -6.97
N ARG A 95 -9.43 3.22 -6.76
CA ARG A 95 -10.01 1.95 -7.22
C ARG A 95 -10.09 1.87 -8.75
N GLU A 96 -10.41 2.96 -9.41
CA GLU A 96 -10.48 3.00 -10.87
C GLU A 96 -9.09 2.80 -11.50
N VAL A 97 -8.07 3.48 -10.94
CA VAL A 97 -6.68 3.32 -11.37
C VAL A 97 -6.20 1.89 -11.16
N LEU A 98 -6.52 1.29 -10.01
CA LEU A 98 -6.17 -0.10 -9.72
C LEU A 98 -6.88 -1.10 -10.63
N ASP A 99 -8.17 -0.91 -10.90
CA ASP A 99 -8.93 -1.78 -11.80
C ASP A 99 -8.33 -1.74 -13.20
N GLY A 100 -7.98 -0.56 -13.72
CA GLY A 100 -7.29 -0.40 -15.00
C GLY A 100 -5.92 -1.12 -15.03
N ALA A 101 -5.10 -0.90 -14.01
CA ALA A 101 -3.78 -1.52 -13.90
C ALA A 101 -3.84 -3.06 -13.83
N MET A 102 -4.89 -3.62 -13.22
CA MET A 102 -5.06 -5.07 -13.09
C MET A 102 -5.56 -5.69 -14.39
N ASP A 103 -6.52 -5.04 -15.07
CA ASP A 103 -7.08 -5.43 -16.36
C ASP A 103 -6.08 -5.31 -17.53
N GLY A 104 -4.99 -4.56 -17.35
CA GLY A 104 -3.95 -4.37 -18.37
C GLY A 104 -4.39 -3.45 -19.52
N ARG A 105 -5.17 -2.42 -19.19
CA ARG A 105 -5.59 -1.38 -20.13
C ARG A 105 -4.61 -0.21 -20.15
#